data_AF-A0A928W6M4-F1
#
_entry.id   AF-A0A928W6M4-F1
#
_cell.length_a   1.000
_cell.length_b   1.000
_cell.length_c   1.000
_cell.angle_alpha   90.00
_cell.angle_beta   90.00
_cell.angle_gamma   90.00
#
_symmetry.space_group_name_H-M   'P 1'
#
loop_
_entity.id
_entity.type
_entity.pdbx_description
1 polymer ?
#
loop_
_entity_poly.entity_id
_entity_poly.type
_entity_poly.pdbx_seq_one_letter_code
_entity_poly.pdbx_strand_id
1 'polypeptide(L)'
;MLLPLLCRPYSQIPQPLKQTRGEGDLETGRLGEIGFGIRYLLKHRSLLAILGFLLVTSFIDSFNFAILPAMVLARSNNDPTVWGRLLTIFGIGGVLGAATMSIWNLPKRRTNGLLLGNAVWKGGLILLSVTQSMVGKLIAAVVSGFCSPFPNSSNQGIWMSQVKPEIQGRVFAARDLIAGMATPLGAAIAGVLVDNYFEPAMQTNSILAQLFGGIFGSESGAGMAVAIALFSSCGMAIALLGYAFPVLRNLEPTVSDRP
;
A
#
# COMPACT_ATOMS: atom_id res chain seq x y z
N MET A 1 7.91 -23.74 -43.22
CA MET A 1 7.98 -22.27 -43.18
C MET A 1 6.98 -21.83 -42.10
N LEU A 2 7.42 -21.10 -41.05
CA LEU A 2 6.69 -20.69 -39.82
C LEU A 2 6.95 -21.47 -38.51
N LEU A 3 8.20 -21.76 -38.13
CA LEU A 3 8.51 -22.14 -36.74
C LEU A 3 9.99 -21.95 -36.29
N PRO A 4 10.61 -20.76 -36.49
CA PRO A 4 11.75 -20.41 -35.62
C PRO A 4 11.82 -18.93 -35.17
N LEU A 5 10.69 -18.26 -34.91
CA LEU A 5 10.68 -16.86 -34.39
C LEU A 5 10.55 -16.73 -32.86
N LEU A 6 10.48 -17.84 -32.10
CA LEU A 6 10.27 -17.82 -30.65
C LEU A 6 11.54 -17.95 -29.78
N CYS A 7 12.72 -18.03 -30.38
CA CYS A 7 13.99 -18.05 -29.64
C CYS A 7 14.88 -16.88 -30.06
N ARG A 8 14.43 -15.65 -29.78
CA ARG A 8 15.39 -14.54 -29.70
C ARG A 8 16.15 -14.72 -28.38
N PRO A 9 17.48 -14.92 -28.41
CA PRO A 9 18.25 -15.14 -27.21
C PRO A 9 18.16 -13.89 -26.34
N TYR A 10 17.95 -14.15 -25.05
CA TYR A 10 18.11 -13.22 -23.94
C TYR A 10 19.09 -12.09 -24.28
N SER A 11 18.59 -10.87 -24.34
CA SER A 11 19.41 -9.66 -24.29
C SER A 11 20.42 -9.83 -23.15
N GLN A 12 21.70 -9.83 -23.49
CA GLN A 12 22.79 -9.73 -22.52
C GLN A 12 22.52 -8.51 -21.64
N ILE A 13 22.03 -8.74 -20.42
CA ILE A 13 22.00 -7.73 -19.39
C ILE A 13 23.48 -7.44 -19.10
N PRO A 14 24.00 -6.23 -19.35
CA PRO A 14 25.39 -5.91 -19.01
C PRO A 14 25.55 -6.13 -17.52
N GLN A 15 26.33 -7.14 -17.14
CA GLN A 15 26.65 -7.34 -15.73
C GLN A 15 27.41 -6.09 -15.27
N PRO A 16 27.01 -5.44 -14.17
CA PRO A 16 27.83 -4.38 -13.59
C PRO A 16 29.20 -4.98 -13.30
N LEU A 17 30.25 -4.29 -13.75
CA LEU A 17 31.65 -4.68 -13.55
C LEU A 17 31.83 -5.11 -12.10
N LYS A 18 32.17 -6.38 -11.91
CA LYS A 18 32.41 -7.00 -10.61
C LYS A 18 33.64 -6.32 -10.02
N GLN A 19 33.44 -5.24 -9.25
CA GLN A 19 34.50 -4.66 -8.45
C GLN A 19 34.96 -5.73 -7.45
N THR A 20 36.22 -6.13 -7.55
CA THR A 20 36.89 -7.06 -6.66
C THR A 20 36.84 -6.47 -5.25
N ARG A 21 35.89 -6.95 -4.45
CA ARG A 21 35.69 -6.54 -3.05
C ARG A 21 36.76 -7.24 -2.21
N GLY A 22 37.71 -6.47 -1.66
CA GLY A 22 38.75 -7.01 -0.80
C GLY A 22 38.18 -7.56 0.51
N GLU A 23 38.73 -8.65 1.01
CA GLU A 23 38.27 -9.36 2.23
C GLU A 23 38.31 -8.49 3.51
N GLY A 24 38.98 -7.34 3.48
CA GLY A 24 38.99 -6.34 4.58
C GLY A 24 37.79 -5.37 4.62
N ASP A 25 36.94 -5.33 3.59
CA ASP A 25 35.73 -4.46 3.53
C ASP A 25 34.46 -5.11 4.09
N LEU A 26 34.55 -6.39 4.50
CA LEU A 26 33.39 -7.19 4.91
C LEU A 26 33.00 -6.96 6.38
N GLU A 27 33.95 -6.64 7.27
CA GLU A 27 33.69 -6.50 8.72
C GLU A 27 33.27 -5.08 9.15
N THR A 28 33.70 -4.04 8.45
CA THR A 28 33.27 -2.63 8.67
C THR A 28 31.94 -2.27 7.98
N GLY A 29 31.37 -3.17 7.18
CA GLY A 29 30.41 -2.79 6.15
C GLY A 29 28.93 -2.85 6.51
N ARG A 30 28.40 -3.88 7.18
CA ARG A 30 26.93 -4.11 7.19
C ARG A 30 26.12 -3.00 7.87
N LEU A 31 26.58 -2.48 9.00
CA LEU A 31 25.99 -1.32 9.68
C LEU A 31 26.29 0.00 8.92
N GLY A 32 27.47 0.10 8.29
CA GLY A 32 27.84 1.23 7.43
C GLY A 32 27.02 1.29 6.12
N GLU A 33 26.61 0.13 5.59
CA GLU A 33 25.83 -0.06 4.37
C GLU A 33 24.35 0.31 4.58
N ILE A 34 23.76 -0.10 5.70
CA ILE A 34 22.43 0.37 6.13
C ILE A 34 22.49 1.88 6.39
N GLY A 35 23.54 2.34 7.08
CA GLY A 35 23.78 3.76 7.31
C GLY A 35 23.94 4.58 6.02
N PHE A 36 24.48 4.00 4.95
CA PHE A 36 24.57 4.64 3.64
C PHE A 36 23.20 4.84 3.00
N GLY A 37 22.38 3.78 2.94
CA GLY A 37 21.03 3.85 2.37
C GLY A 37 20.16 4.89 3.08
N ILE A 38 20.19 4.90 4.42
CA ILE A 38 19.44 5.87 5.24
C ILE A 38 19.97 7.29 5.02
N ARG A 39 21.29 7.52 5.05
CA ARG A 39 21.87 8.85 4.78
C ARG A 39 21.54 9.34 3.37
N TYR A 40 21.55 8.45 2.38
CA TYR A 40 21.17 8.78 1.01
C TYR A 40 19.71 9.25 0.95
N LEU A 41 18.79 8.50 1.56
CA LEU A 41 17.39 8.88 1.67
C LEU A 41 17.25 10.26 2.30
N LEU A 42 17.89 10.51 3.44
CA LEU A 42 17.83 11.79 4.16
C LEU A 42 18.37 12.99 3.37
N LYS A 43 19.29 12.76 2.42
CA LYS A 43 19.87 13.82 1.58
C LYS A 43 18.97 14.23 0.42
N HIS A 44 18.09 13.34 -0.05
CA HIS A 44 17.22 13.57 -1.21
C HIS A 44 15.78 13.89 -0.78
N ARG A 45 15.40 15.18 -0.82
CA ARG A 45 14.06 15.65 -0.40
C ARG A 45 12.90 14.95 -1.11
N SER A 46 13.05 14.60 -2.39
CA SER A 46 12.04 13.85 -3.16
C SER A 46 11.83 12.43 -2.64
N LEU A 47 12.92 11.71 -2.35
CA LEU A 47 12.89 10.37 -1.79
C LEU A 47 12.31 10.36 -0.37
N LEU A 48 12.60 11.38 0.44
CA LEU A 48 11.97 11.55 1.75
C LEU A 48 10.47 11.77 1.67
N ALA A 49 10.00 12.58 0.71
CA ALA A 49 8.57 12.80 0.53
C ALA A 49 7.83 11.51 0.18
N ILE A 50 8.38 10.71 -0.74
CA ILE A 50 7.81 9.40 -1.11
C ILE A 50 7.91 8.41 0.07
N LEU A 51 9.03 8.40 0.79
CA LEU A 51 9.22 7.53 1.95
C LEU A 51 8.24 7.87 3.09
N GLY A 52 8.03 9.15 3.37
CA GLY A 52 7.05 9.61 4.36
C GLY A 52 5.63 9.23 3.95
N PHE A 53 5.28 9.43 2.68
CA PHE A 53 4.00 8.95 2.14
C PHE A 53 3.86 7.44 2.32
N LEU A 54 4.87 6.65 1.94
CA LEU A 54 4.87 5.20 2.08
C LEU A 54 4.68 4.78 3.55
N LEU A 55 5.43 5.38 4.47
CA LEU A 55 5.36 5.09 5.91
C LEU A 55 3.95 5.31 6.45
N VAL A 56 3.33 6.45 6.15
CA VAL A 56 1.97 6.77 6.59
C VAL A 56 0.96 5.82 5.95
N THR A 57 1.08 5.52 4.66
CA THR A 57 0.16 4.59 4.00
C THR A 57 0.30 3.17 4.53
N SER A 58 1.53 2.69 4.76
CA SER A 58 1.81 1.38 5.34
C SER A 58 1.29 1.26 6.77
N PHE A 59 1.39 2.33 7.56
CA PHE A 59 0.79 2.39 8.89
C PHE A 59 -0.73 2.20 8.83
N ILE A 60 -1.42 2.97 7.98
CA ILE A 60 -2.87 2.91 7.81
C ILE A 60 -3.30 1.55 7.25
N ASP A 61 -2.59 1.01 6.27
CA ASP A 61 -2.85 -0.32 5.73
C ASP A 61 -2.71 -1.39 6.81
N SER A 62 -1.61 -1.36 7.56
CA SER A 62 -1.40 -2.34 8.62
C SER A 62 -2.44 -2.23 9.73
N PHE A 63 -2.87 -1.02 10.09
CA PHE A 63 -3.96 -0.81 11.03
C PHE A 63 -5.25 -1.48 10.52
N ASN A 64 -5.64 -1.19 9.28
CA ASN A 64 -6.85 -1.75 8.69
C ASN A 64 -6.78 -3.28 8.56
N PHE A 65 -5.67 -3.82 8.05
CA PHE A 65 -5.51 -5.26 7.83
C PHE A 65 -5.45 -6.07 9.13
N ALA A 66 -5.06 -5.46 10.26
CA ALA A 66 -5.09 -6.12 11.55
C ALA A 66 -6.52 -6.37 12.05
N ILE A 67 -7.45 -5.44 11.79
CA ILE A 67 -8.83 -5.49 12.32
C ILE A 67 -9.82 -6.05 11.29
N LEU A 68 -9.56 -5.89 10.00
CA LEU A 68 -10.48 -6.22 8.92
C LEU A 68 -11.07 -7.65 9.01
N PRO A 69 -10.28 -8.72 9.28
CA PRO A 69 -10.83 -10.06 9.43
C PRO A 69 -11.77 -10.18 10.63
N ALA A 70 -11.39 -9.60 11.77
CA ALA A 70 -12.19 -9.61 12.99
C ALA A 70 -13.53 -8.87 12.80
N MET A 71 -13.50 -7.73 12.11
CA MET A 71 -14.68 -6.96 11.76
C MET A 71 -15.67 -7.74 10.88
N VAL A 72 -15.17 -8.42 9.85
CA VAL A 72 -16.03 -9.25 8.98
C VAL A 72 -16.63 -10.41 9.76
N LEU A 73 -15.85 -11.08 10.59
CA LEU A 73 -16.29 -12.22 11.40
C LEU A 73 -17.34 -11.80 12.43
N ALA A 74 -17.08 -10.75 13.21
CA ALA A 74 -18.01 -10.22 14.21
C ALA A 74 -19.37 -9.85 13.59
N ARG A 75 -19.36 -9.28 12.38
CA ARG A 75 -20.57 -8.89 11.64
C ARG A 75 -21.22 -10.00 10.81
N SER A 76 -20.67 -11.22 10.86
CA SER A 76 -21.17 -12.38 10.11
C SER A 76 -21.46 -13.55 11.03
N ASN A 77 -21.75 -13.30 12.31
CA ASN A 77 -21.96 -14.33 13.34
C ASN A 77 -20.79 -15.32 13.47
N ASN A 78 -19.55 -14.83 13.29
CA ASN A 78 -18.32 -15.62 13.27
C ASN A 78 -18.26 -16.71 12.19
N ASP A 79 -18.96 -16.54 11.06
CA ASP A 79 -18.87 -17.46 9.92
C ASP A 79 -17.57 -17.24 9.13
N PRO A 80 -16.60 -18.19 9.18
CA PRO A 80 -15.33 -18.05 8.45
C PRO A 80 -15.50 -18.15 6.93
N THR A 81 -16.60 -18.73 6.44
CA THR A 81 -16.84 -18.88 5.00
C THR A 81 -17.07 -17.52 4.33
N VAL A 82 -17.62 -16.54 5.05
CA VAL A 82 -17.82 -15.18 4.55
C VAL A 82 -16.48 -14.49 4.29
N TRP A 83 -15.56 -14.55 5.27
CA TRP A 83 -14.21 -14.00 5.10
C TRP A 83 -13.44 -14.72 3.99
N GLY A 84 -13.53 -16.05 3.93
CA GLY A 84 -12.91 -16.84 2.86
C GLY A 84 -13.39 -16.42 1.46
N ARG A 85 -14.70 -16.24 1.27
CA ARG A 85 -15.28 -15.76 -0.01
C ARG A 85 -14.77 -14.38 -0.38
N LEU A 86 -14.74 -13.45 0.58
CA LEU A 86 -14.23 -12.10 0.33
C LEU A 86 -12.76 -12.12 -0.08
N LEU A 87 -11.94 -12.95 0.58
CA LEU A 87 -10.52 -13.09 0.25
C LEU A 87 -10.32 -13.69 -1.15
N THR A 88 -11.09 -14.72 -1.52
CA THR A 88 -11.05 -15.31 -2.88
C THR A 88 -11.41 -14.27 -3.94
N ILE A 89 -12.49 -13.53 -3.71
CA ILE A 89 -13.00 -12.51 -4.64
C ILE A 89 -12.02 -11.32 -4.75
N PHE A 90 -11.44 -10.91 -3.63
CA PHE A 90 -10.36 -9.92 -3.59
C PHE A 90 -9.14 -10.41 -4.38
N GLY A 91 -8.74 -11.67 -4.21
CA GLY A 91 -7.65 -12.29 -4.96
C GLY A 91 -7.89 -12.32 -6.47
N ILE A 92 -9.11 -12.68 -6.91
CA ILE A 92 -9.51 -12.63 -8.33
C ILE A 92 -9.38 -11.20 -8.86
N GLY A 93 -9.89 -10.20 -8.11
CA GLY A 93 -9.71 -8.79 -8.44
C GLY A 93 -8.23 -8.43 -8.59
N GLY A 94 -7.39 -8.82 -7.64
CA GLY A 94 -5.95 -8.58 -7.65
C GLY A 94 -5.24 -9.15 -8.88
N VAL A 95 -5.56 -10.39 -9.26
CA VAL A 95 -5.02 -11.03 -10.46
C VAL A 95 -5.45 -10.27 -11.72
N LEU A 96 -6.73 -9.90 -11.83
CA LEU A 96 -7.23 -9.12 -12.95
C LEU A 96 -6.57 -7.73 -13.04
N GLY A 97 -6.40 -7.06 -11.90
CA GLY A 97 -5.71 -5.78 -11.81
C GLY A 97 -4.25 -5.87 -12.25
N ALA A 98 -3.54 -6.92 -11.81
CA ALA A 98 -2.14 -7.14 -12.14
C ALA A 98 -1.96 -7.51 -13.62
N ALA A 99 -2.85 -8.36 -14.17
CA ALA A 99 -2.87 -8.69 -15.58
C ALA A 99 -3.15 -7.46 -16.44
N THR A 100 -4.10 -6.61 -16.02
CA THR A 100 -4.40 -5.33 -16.68
C THR A 100 -3.15 -4.45 -16.73
N MET A 101 -2.40 -4.35 -15.64
CA MET A 101 -1.14 -3.59 -15.60
C MET A 101 -0.02 -4.17 -16.46
N SER A 102 0.02 -5.49 -16.67
CA SER A 102 1.01 -6.12 -17.55
C SER A 102 0.72 -5.88 -19.03
N ILE A 103 -0.56 -5.71 -19.40
CA ILE A 103 -1.00 -5.52 -20.79
C ILE A 103 -1.02 -4.03 -21.14
N TRP A 104 -1.44 -3.18 -20.21
CA TRP A 104 -1.51 -1.75 -20.42
C TRP A 104 -0.15 -1.12 -20.14
N ASN A 105 0.46 -0.49 -21.15
CA ASN A 105 1.63 0.36 -20.92
C ASN A 105 1.28 1.39 -19.84
N LEU A 106 1.99 1.32 -18.71
CA LEU A 106 1.78 2.15 -17.53
C LEU A 106 1.64 3.62 -17.95
N PRO A 107 0.61 4.36 -17.46
CA PRO A 107 0.37 5.73 -17.87
C PRO A 107 1.61 6.61 -17.67
N LYS A 108 1.77 7.62 -18.55
CA LYS A 108 2.94 8.52 -18.64
C LYS A 108 3.35 9.23 -17.33
N ARG A 109 2.51 9.19 -16.28
CA ARG A 109 2.81 9.68 -14.93
C ARG A 109 2.51 8.61 -13.89
N ARG A 110 3.55 7.97 -13.36
CA ARG A 110 3.43 6.93 -12.31
C ARG A 110 2.88 7.53 -11.01
N THR A 111 3.11 8.81 -10.75
CA THR A 111 2.53 9.53 -9.60
C THR A 111 1.00 9.42 -9.57
N ASN A 112 0.32 9.46 -10.72
CA ASN A 112 -1.13 9.35 -10.75
C ASN A 112 -1.59 7.93 -10.38
N GLY A 113 -0.87 6.90 -10.84
CA GLY A 113 -1.16 5.52 -10.47
C GLY A 113 -0.93 5.26 -8.99
N LEU A 114 0.05 5.93 -8.38
CA LEU A 114 0.30 5.89 -6.94
C LEU A 114 -0.85 6.54 -6.15
N LEU A 115 -1.20 7.79 -6.47
CA LEU A 115 -2.17 8.57 -5.70
C LEU A 115 -3.62 8.13 -5.96
N LEU A 116 -4.07 8.03 -7.22
CA LEU A 116 -5.43 7.55 -7.53
C LEU A 116 -5.60 6.09 -7.13
N GLY A 117 -4.61 5.23 -7.41
CA GLY A 117 -4.70 3.83 -7.04
C GLY A 117 -4.89 3.68 -5.53
N ASN A 118 -4.18 4.47 -4.73
CA ASN A 118 -4.28 4.41 -3.29
C ASN A 118 -5.61 4.99 -2.81
N ALA A 119 -6.06 6.11 -3.39
CA ALA A 119 -7.36 6.69 -3.06
C ALA A 119 -8.52 5.71 -3.35
N VAL A 120 -8.51 5.06 -4.52
CA VAL A 120 -9.56 4.10 -4.91
C VAL A 120 -9.48 2.84 -4.04
N TRP A 121 -8.28 2.34 -3.72
CA TRP A 121 -8.11 1.26 -2.75
C TRP A 121 -8.80 1.62 -1.42
N LYS A 122 -8.46 2.77 -0.83
CA LYS A 122 -9.02 3.18 0.46
C LYS A 122 -10.53 3.39 0.37
N GLY A 123 -11.02 3.91 -0.75
CA GLY A 123 -12.46 3.99 -1.05
C GLY A 123 -13.15 2.63 -1.00
N GLY A 124 -12.52 1.59 -1.54
CA GLY A 124 -13.02 0.21 -1.45
C GLY A 124 -13.08 -0.33 -0.02
N LEU A 125 -12.09 -0.02 0.83
CA LEU A 125 -12.13 -0.35 2.27
C LEU A 125 -13.24 0.41 3.02
N ILE A 126 -13.47 1.68 2.69
CA ILE A 126 -14.58 2.47 3.25
C ILE A 126 -15.91 1.82 2.86
N LEU A 127 -16.07 1.48 1.58
CA LEU A 127 -17.29 0.82 1.09
C LEU A 127 -17.52 -0.53 1.79
N LEU A 128 -16.47 -1.32 1.99
CA LEU A 128 -16.54 -2.59 2.70
C LEU A 128 -16.97 -2.42 4.17
N SER A 129 -16.53 -1.34 4.81
CA SER A 129 -16.84 -1.03 6.21
C SER A 129 -18.27 -0.53 6.41
N VAL A 130 -18.78 0.26 5.46
CA VAL A 130 -20.13 0.84 5.50
C VAL A 130 -21.18 -0.19 5.09
N THR A 131 -20.85 -1.08 4.16
CA THR A 131 -21.84 -1.97 3.57
C THR A 131 -22.23 -3.13 4.49
N GLN A 132 -23.53 -3.24 4.78
CA GLN A 132 -24.08 -4.39 5.50
C GLN A 132 -24.51 -5.55 4.58
N SER A 133 -24.84 -5.27 3.32
CA SER A 133 -25.26 -6.29 2.36
C SER A 133 -24.10 -7.16 1.86
N MET A 134 -24.33 -8.48 1.72
CA MET A 134 -23.32 -9.39 1.18
C MET A 134 -22.86 -8.96 -0.22
N VAL A 135 -23.81 -8.61 -1.09
CA VAL A 135 -23.52 -8.18 -2.47
C VAL A 135 -22.59 -6.98 -2.51
N GLY A 136 -22.83 -5.96 -1.69
CA GLY A 136 -21.96 -4.79 -1.70
C GLY A 136 -20.58 -5.08 -1.07
N LYS A 137 -20.48 -6.01 -0.09
CA LYS A 137 -19.17 -6.50 0.40
C LYS A 137 -18.38 -7.19 -0.71
N LEU A 138 -19.05 -8.00 -1.56
CA LEU A 138 -18.41 -8.65 -2.70
C LEU A 138 -17.94 -7.64 -3.75
N ILE A 139 -18.77 -6.65 -4.10
CA ILE A 139 -18.40 -5.59 -5.03
C ILE A 139 -17.19 -4.81 -4.49
N ALA A 140 -17.21 -4.42 -3.21
CA ALA A 140 -16.11 -3.74 -2.57
C ALA A 140 -14.83 -4.58 -2.60
N ALA A 141 -14.90 -5.89 -2.37
CA ALA A 141 -13.76 -6.79 -2.45
C ALA A 141 -13.18 -6.89 -3.87
N VAL A 142 -14.02 -7.03 -4.90
CA VAL A 142 -13.55 -7.06 -6.31
C VAL A 142 -12.86 -5.75 -6.68
N VAL A 143 -13.50 -4.61 -6.39
CA VAL A 143 -12.98 -3.29 -6.76
C VAL A 143 -11.67 -2.99 -6.01
N SER A 144 -11.63 -3.26 -4.70
CA SER A 144 -10.41 -3.09 -3.90
C SER A 144 -9.29 -4.01 -4.39
N GLY A 145 -9.63 -5.27 -4.69
CA GLY A 145 -8.70 -6.24 -5.25
C GLY A 145 -8.14 -5.77 -6.59
N PHE A 146 -9.00 -5.33 -7.51
CA PHE A 146 -8.58 -4.83 -8.82
C PHE A 146 -7.64 -3.64 -8.72
N CYS A 147 -7.90 -2.70 -7.82
CA CYS A 147 -7.04 -1.53 -7.63
C CYS A 147 -5.77 -1.84 -6.82
N SER A 148 -5.69 -3.01 -6.19
CA SER A 148 -4.61 -3.34 -5.28
C SER A 148 -3.17 -3.26 -5.82
N PRO A 149 -2.86 -3.72 -7.04
CA PRO A 149 -1.50 -3.69 -7.56
C PRO A 149 -1.09 -2.31 -8.09
N PHE A 150 -2.03 -1.37 -8.26
CA PHE A 150 -1.77 -0.08 -8.91
C PHE A 150 -0.80 0.81 -8.11
N PRO A 151 -1.02 1.04 -6.80
CA PRO A 151 -0.12 1.85 -6.00
C PRO A 151 1.26 1.23 -5.88
N ASN A 152 1.33 -0.08 -5.63
CA ASN A 152 2.58 -0.77 -5.42
C ASN A 152 3.46 -0.77 -6.68
N SER A 153 2.87 -1.06 -7.84
CA SER A 153 3.58 -1.00 -9.14
C SER A 153 4.09 0.40 -9.45
N SER A 154 3.27 1.42 -9.21
CA SER A 154 3.64 2.81 -9.43
C SER A 154 4.75 3.27 -8.49
N ASN A 155 4.64 2.93 -7.20
CA ASN A 155 5.66 3.21 -6.18
C ASN A 155 7.00 2.58 -6.57
N GLN A 156 7.01 1.27 -6.88
CA GLN A 156 8.23 0.58 -7.31
C GLN A 156 8.86 1.22 -8.55
N GLY A 157 8.05 1.58 -9.54
CA GLY A 157 8.52 2.27 -10.74
C GLY A 157 9.14 3.64 -10.44
N ILE A 158 8.55 4.44 -9.55
CA ILE A 158 9.10 5.75 -9.16
C ILE A 158 10.47 5.55 -8.49
N TRP A 159 10.57 4.62 -7.54
CA TRP A 159 11.82 4.31 -6.85
C TRP A 159 12.93 3.82 -7.79
N MET A 160 12.61 2.96 -8.75
CA MET A 160 13.56 2.51 -9.78
C MET A 160 14.04 3.64 -10.69
N SER A 161 13.22 4.68 -10.91
CA SER A 161 13.60 5.83 -11.75
C SER A 161 14.48 6.86 -11.02
N GLN A 162 14.38 6.92 -9.69
CA GLN A 162 15.07 7.93 -8.87
C GLN A 162 16.40 7.45 -8.30
N VAL A 163 16.60 6.12 -8.23
CA VAL A 163 17.77 5.52 -7.59
C VAL A 163 18.65 4.83 -8.63
N LYS A 164 19.94 5.17 -8.66
CA LYS A 164 20.90 4.60 -9.60
C LYS A 164 21.07 3.09 -9.38
N PRO A 165 21.22 2.27 -10.44
CA PRO A 165 21.27 0.81 -10.35
C PRO A 165 22.29 0.28 -9.34
N GLU A 166 23.44 0.94 -9.19
CA GLU A 166 24.55 0.47 -8.35
C GLU A 166 24.23 0.53 -6.85
N ILE A 167 23.29 1.39 -6.45
CA ILE A 167 22.92 1.62 -5.04
C ILE A 167 21.48 1.19 -4.71
N GLN A 168 20.71 0.69 -5.69
CA GLN A 168 19.31 0.31 -5.51
C GLN A 168 19.10 -0.68 -4.36
N GLY A 169 19.89 -1.75 -4.30
CA GLY A 169 19.77 -2.75 -3.23
C GLY A 169 19.93 -2.15 -1.82
N ARG A 170 20.87 -1.20 -1.64
CA ARG A 170 21.12 -0.54 -0.35
C ARG A 170 20.01 0.43 0.04
N VAL A 171 19.52 1.21 -0.93
CA VAL A 171 18.45 2.20 -0.71
C VAL A 171 17.12 1.51 -0.49
N PHE A 172 16.81 0.43 -1.22
CA PHE A 172 15.59 -0.35 -1.03
C PHE A 172 15.59 -1.09 0.31
N ALA A 173 16.71 -1.70 0.72
CA ALA A 173 16.81 -2.29 2.05
C ALA A 173 16.56 -1.26 3.17
N ALA A 174 17.12 -0.05 3.05
CA ALA A 174 16.87 1.03 4.02
C ALA A 174 15.41 1.49 4.00
N ARG A 175 14.81 1.64 2.81
CA ARG A 175 13.39 1.98 2.65
C ARG A 175 12.49 0.92 3.30
N ASP A 176 12.73 -0.36 3.01
CA ASP A 176 11.91 -1.46 3.49
C ASP A 176 12.05 -1.63 5.00
N LEU A 177 13.26 -1.39 5.55
CA LEU A 177 13.45 -1.33 6.99
C LEU A 177 12.63 -0.20 7.63
N ILE A 178 12.69 1.01 7.08
CA ILE A 178 11.98 2.17 7.63
C ILE A 178 10.46 2.02 7.50
N ALA A 179 9.96 1.66 6.31
CA ALA A 179 8.54 1.45 6.07
C ALA A 179 8.01 0.22 6.82
N GLY A 180 8.83 -0.82 6.96
CA GLY A 180 8.50 -2.05 7.67
C GLY A 180 8.26 -1.85 9.16
N MET A 181 8.84 -0.82 9.78
CA MET A 181 8.54 -0.46 11.18
C MET A 181 7.11 0.07 11.37
N ALA A 182 6.50 0.64 10.33
CA ALA A 182 5.14 1.16 10.40
C ALA A 182 4.10 0.03 10.57
N THR A 183 4.40 -1.17 10.05
CA THR A 183 3.51 -2.33 10.08
C THR A 183 3.24 -2.82 11.51
N PRO A 184 4.23 -3.24 12.33
CA PRO A 184 3.97 -3.70 13.68
C PRO A 184 3.36 -2.60 14.56
N LEU A 185 3.74 -1.33 14.35
CA LEU A 185 3.13 -0.21 15.05
C LEU A 185 1.65 -0.04 14.72
N GLY A 186 1.29 -0.10 13.42
CA GLY A 186 -0.09 -0.01 12.98
C GLY A 186 -0.95 -1.14 13.54
N ALA A 187 -0.43 -2.37 13.50
CA ALA A 187 -1.13 -3.54 14.05
C ALA A 187 -1.28 -3.50 15.58
N ALA A 188 -0.25 -3.05 16.31
CA ALA A 188 -0.31 -2.93 17.76
C ALA A 188 -1.31 -1.86 18.22
N ILE A 189 -1.31 -0.70 17.55
CA ILE A 189 -2.25 0.41 17.86
C ILE A 189 -3.67 0.01 17.48
N ALA A 190 -3.85 -0.74 16.40
CA ALA A 190 -5.15 -1.21 15.93
C ALA A 190 -5.94 -1.96 17.01
N GLY A 191 -5.37 -2.99 17.63
CA GLY A 191 -6.06 -3.75 18.67
C GLY A 191 -6.41 -2.89 19.88
N VAL A 192 -5.43 -2.16 20.43
CA VAL A 192 -5.63 -1.33 21.63
C VAL A 192 -6.70 -0.26 21.41
N LEU A 193 -6.70 0.39 20.24
CA LEU A 193 -7.60 1.50 19.95
C LEU A 193 -9.03 1.00 19.68
N VAL A 194 -9.17 -0.14 19.00
CA VAL A 194 -10.48 -0.74 18.74
C VAL A 194 -11.12 -1.27 20.01
N ASP A 195 -10.41 -2.11 20.75
CA ASP A 195 -10.99 -2.86 21.86
C ASP A 195 -11.32 -1.95 23.05
N ASN A 196 -10.53 -0.89 23.27
CA ASN A 196 -10.73 0.01 24.41
C ASN A 196 -11.53 1.27 24.09
N TYR A 197 -11.55 1.74 22.84
CA TYR A 197 -12.17 3.02 22.49
C TYR A 197 -13.29 2.87 21.46
N PHE A 198 -13.03 2.31 20.28
CA PHE A 198 -14.05 2.32 19.21
C PHE A 198 -15.22 1.37 19.48
N GLU A 199 -14.95 0.14 19.91
CA GLU A 199 -16.00 -0.85 20.15
C GLU A 199 -16.89 -0.46 21.36
N PRO A 200 -16.34 -0.09 22.53
CA PRO A 200 -17.15 0.37 23.66
C PRO A 200 -17.92 1.66 23.36
N ALA A 201 -17.34 2.58 22.57
CA ALA A 201 -18.00 3.83 22.20
C ALA A 201 -19.19 3.62 21.25
N MET A 202 -19.22 2.55 20.45
CA MET A 202 -20.38 2.24 19.61
C MET A 202 -21.49 1.50 20.36
N GLN A 203 -21.15 0.80 21.45
CA GLN A 203 -22.10 0.03 22.26
C GLN A 203 -22.73 0.85 23.39
N THR A 204 -21.96 1.78 23.98
CA THR A 204 -22.48 2.77 24.92
C THR A 204 -23.02 3.94 24.11
N ASN A 205 -24.19 4.50 24.45
CA ASN A 205 -24.93 5.52 23.70
C ASN A 205 -24.19 6.90 23.57
N SER A 206 -22.95 6.86 23.11
CA SER A 206 -21.97 7.94 23.05
C SER A 206 -22.16 8.81 21.81
N ILE A 207 -21.44 9.92 21.73
CA ILE A 207 -21.44 10.79 20.55
C ILE A 207 -21.07 10.01 19.27
N LEU A 208 -20.16 9.03 19.38
CA LEU A 208 -19.79 8.18 18.24
C LEU A 208 -20.97 7.33 17.77
N ALA A 209 -21.68 6.70 18.71
CA ALA A 209 -22.87 5.90 18.40
C ALA A 209 -24.00 6.77 17.81
N GLN A 210 -24.15 8.02 18.26
CA GLN A 210 -25.15 8.95 17.72
C GLN A 210 -24.82 9.41 16.30
N LEU A 211 -23.54 9.67 15.99
CA LEU A 211 -23.11 10.12 14.67
C LEU A 211 -23.02 8.98 13.64
N PHE A 212 -22.56 7.81 14.07
CA PHE A 212 -22.23 6.71 13.16
C PHE A 212 -23.15 5.50 13.28
N GLY A 213 -23.96 5.39 14.34
CA GLY A 213 -24.87 4.25 14.55
C GLY A 213 -25.90 4.08 13.44
N GLY A 214 -26.35 5.15 12.80
CA GLY A 214 -27.28 5.08 11.67
C GLY A 214 -26.67 4.45 10.40
N ILE A 215 -25.35 4.55 10.22
CA ILE A 215 -24.64 4.04 9.03
C ILE A 215 -24.02 2.67 9.31
N PHE A 216 -23.33 2.55 10.45
CA PHE A 216 -22.55 1.37 10.78
C PHE A 216 -23.30 0.36 11.65
N GLY A 217 -24.40 0.76 12.28
CA GLY A 217 -25.12 -0.01 13.30
C GLY A 217 -24.46 0.12 14.68
N SER A 218 -25.05 -0.56 15.68
CA SER A 218 -24.51 -0.66 17.05
C SER A 218 -24.24 -2.12 17.46
N GLU A 219 -24.20 -3.02 16.49
CA GLU A 219 -23.90 -4.44 16.70
C GLU A 219 -22.40 -4.69 16.87
N SER A 220 -22.03 -5.90 17.28
CA SER A 220 -20.65 -6.33 17.42
C SER A 220 -19.85 -6.12 16.11
N GLY A 221 -18.71 -5.45 16.22
CA GLY A 221 -17.86 -5.08 15.08
C GLY A 221 -18.23 -3.75 14.41
N ALA A 222 -19.20 -3.00 14.96
CA ALA A 222 -19.50 -1.64 14.50
C ALA A 222 -18.35 -0.67 14.80
N GLY A 223 -17.71 -0.76 15.97
CA GLY A 223 -16.56 0.08 16.31
C GLY A 223 -15.38 -0.20 15.39
N MET A 224 -15.12 -1.47 15.10
CA MET A 224 -14.13 -1.89 14.11
C MET A 224 -14.39 -1.28 12.72
N ALA A 225 -15.64 -1.31 12.25
CA ALA A 225 -16.03 -0.76 10.96
C ALA A 225 -15.85 0.77 10.91
N VAL A 226 -16.20 1.48 11.98
CA VAL A 226 -15.96 2.94 12.10
C VAL A 226 -14.46 3.24 12.08
N ALA A 227 -13.64 2.49 12.83
CA ALA A 227 -12.20 2.67 12.83
C ALA A 227 -11.60 2.51 11.43
N ILE A 228 -11.96 1.43 10.72
CA ILE A 228 -11.48 1.19 9.35
C ILE A 228 -11.94 2.31 8.41
N ALA A 229 -13.19 2.75 8.52
CA ALA A 229 -13.71 3.83 7.69
C ALA A 229 -12.99 5.17 7.93
N LEU A 230 -12.71 5.52 9.20
CA LEU A 230 -12.01 6.77 9.56
C LEU A 230 -10.55 6.75 9.11
N PHE A 231 -9.81 5.68 9.42
CA PHE A 231 -8.41 5.55 9.02
C PHE A 231 -8.26 5.46 7.49
N SER A 232 -9.17 4.78 6.81
CA SER A 232 -9.20 4.73 5.35
C SER A 232 -9.57 6.09 4.74
N SER A 233 -10.50 6.85 5.34
CA SER A 233 -10.83 8.21 4.91
C SER A 233 -9.65 9.17 5.08
N CYS A 234 -8.92 9.06 6.19
CA CYS A 234 -7.68 9.79 6.39
C CYS A 234 -6.62 9.43 5.33
N GLY A 235 -6.42 8.13 5.07
CA GLY A 235 -5.50 7.66 4.03
C GLY A 235 -5.90 8.13 2.62
N MET A 236 -7.20 8.13 2.31
CA MET A 236 -7.73 8.64 1.05
C MET A 236 -7.50 10.15 0.93
N ALA A 237 -7.76 10.91 2.00
CA ALA A 237 -7.50 12.35 2.03
C ALA A 237 -6.00 12.65 1.85
N ILE A 238 -5.10 11.89 2.48
CA ILE A 238 -3.65 12.03 2.30
C ILE A 238 -3.24 11.73 0.86
N ALA A 239 -3.79 10.68 0.24
CA ALA A 239 -3.54 10.36 -1.16
C ALA A 239 -4.00 11.49 -2.10
N LEU A 240 -5.17 12.08 -1.83
CA LEU A 240 -5.70 13.19 -2.61
C LEU A 240 -4.93 14.50 -2.38
N LEU A 241 -4.58 14.81 -1.13
CA LEU A 241 -3.73 15.95 -0.77
C LEU A 241 -2.32 15.81 -1.35
N GLY A 242 -1.86 14.58 -1.60
CA GLY A 242 -0.64 14.30 -2.36
C GLY A 242 -0.56 15.01 -3.72
N TYR A 243 -1.71 15.29 -4.35
CA TYR A 243 -1.77 16.08 -5.58
C TYR A 243 -1.43 17.57 -5.39
N ALA A 244 -1.70 18.10 -4.20
CA ALA A 244 -1.40 19.48 -3.85
C ALA A 244 0.08 19.69 -3.55
N PHE A 245 0.82 18.63 -3.18
CA PHE A 245 2.25 18.73 -2.91
C PHE A 245 3.08 18.71 -4.21
N PRO A 246 3.71 19.83 -4.60
CA PRO A 246 4.49 19.91 -5.83
C PRO A 246 5.70 18.96 -5.81
N VAL A 247 6.21 18.62 -4.63
CA VAL A 247 7.30 17.66 -4.44
C VAL A 247 6.91 16.25 -4.88
N LEU A 248 5.65 15.85 -4.72
CA LEU A 248 5.13 14.55 -5.17
C LEU A 248 4.68 14.62 -6.64
N ARG A 249 4.10 15.74 -7.06
CA ARG A 249 3.64 15.96 -8.43
C ARG A 249 4.79 16.02 -9.45
N ASN A 250 5.94 16.58 -9.06
CA ASN A 250 7.10 16.77 -9.94
C ASN A 250 8.17 15.67 -9.79
N LEU A 251 7.81 14.51 -9.23
CA LEU A 251 8.74 13.38 -9.08
C LEU A 251 9.21 12.80 -10.41
N GLU A 252 8.45 12.99 -11.49
CA GLU A 252 8.86 12.59 -12.83
C GLU A 252 9.04 13.86 -13.67
N PRO A 253 10.26 14.17 -14.14
CA PRO A 253 10.42 15.19 -15.17
C PRO A 253 9.63 14.75 -16.40
N THR A 254 8.89 15.69 -17.00
CA THR A 254 8.11 15.45 -18.21
C THR A 254 9.02 14.81 -19.26
N VAL A 255 8.55 13.77 -19.96
CA VAL A 255 9.30 13.01 -20.98
C VAL A 255 9.98 13.89 -22.06
N SER A 256 9.59 15.18 -22.15
CA SER A 256 10.18 16.20 -23.01
C SER A 256 11.57 16.72 -22.60
N ASP A 257 12.11 16.36 -21.42
CA ASP A 257 13.40 16.87 -20.93
C ASP A 257 14.52 15.80 -20.91
N ARG A 258 14.38 14.71 -21.66
CA ARG A 258 15.51 13.82 -21.91
C ARG A 258 16.32 14.37 -23.09
N PRO A 259 17.63 14.64 -22.94
CA PRO A 259 18.50 14.95 -24.07
C PRO A 259 18.58 13.78 -25.06
#